data_AF-A0A354YYT0-F1
#
_entry.id   AF-A0A354YYT0-F1
#
_cell.length_a   1.000
_cell.length_b   1.000
_cell.length_c   1.000
_cell.angle_alpha   90.00
_cell.angle_beta   90.00
_cell.angle_gamma   90.00
#
_symmetry.space_group_name_H-M   'P 1'
#
loop_
_entity.id
_entity.type
_entity.pdbx_description
1 polymer ?
#
loop_
_entity_poly.entity_id
_entity_poly.type
_entity_poly.pdbx_seq_one_letter_code
_entity_poly.pdbx_strand_id
1 'polypeptide(L)' 'MSGIVKYSDQTFESIKHINEFGQEFWFARELQGVLEYAQWRRFHEAIERAKSACMNSGYTVEDHFADVGK' A
#
# COMPACT_ATOMS: atom_id res chain seq x y z
N MET A 1 -4.19 19.14 -25.88
CA MET A 1 -3.44 19.30 -24.62
C MET A 1 -3.64 18.02 -23.81
N SER A 2 -2.74 17.05 -23.96
CA SER A 2 -2.83 15.82 -23.17
C SER A 2 -2.47 16.20 -21.73
N GLY A 3 -3.49 16.35 -20.88
CA GLY A 3 -3.30 16.62 -19.47
C GLY A 3 -2.60 15.41 -18.88
N ILE A 4 -1.33 15.57 -18.50
CA ILE A 4 -0.68 14.64 -17.61
C ILE A 4 -1.47 14.74 -16.31
N VAL A 5 -2.44 13.83 -16.13
CA VAL A 5 -3.10 13.67 -14.85
C VAL A 5 -1.97 13.34 -13.87
N LYS A 6 -1.73 14.21 -12.89
CA LYS A 6 -0.86 13.91 -11.76
C LYS A 6 -1.55 12.82 -10.95
N TYR A 7 -1.40 11.59 -11.42
CA TYR A 7 -1.81 10.35 -10.76
C TYR A 7 -1.06 10.12 -9.44
N SER A 8 -0.41 11.10 -8.80
CA SER A 8 0.21 10.91 -7.49
C SER A 8 -0.71 11.33 -6.33
N ASP A 9 -1.51 12.39 -6.50
CA ASP A 9 -2.12 13.08 -5.35
C ASP A 9 -3.63 12.80 -5.22
N GLN A 10 -4.30 12.34 -6.28
CA GLN A 10 -5.69 11.84 -6.20
C GLN A 10 -5.75 10.34 -5.83
N THR A 11 -4.62 9.76 -5.45
CA THR A 11 -4.25 8.39 -5.84
C THR A 11 -3.61 7.56 -4.74
N PHE A 12 -3.41 8.08 -3.55
CA PHE A 12 -3.11 7.27 -2.35
C PHE A 12 -3.69 7.98 -1.13
N GLU A 13 -3.66 9.31 -1.14
CA GLU A 13 -4.30 10.15 -0.11
C GLU A 13 -5.79 9.90 0.05
N SER A 14 -6.50 9.50 -1.02
CA SER A 14 -7.94 9.21 -0.98
C SER A 14 -8.30 7.93 -0.23
N ILE A 15 -7.35 7.01 -0.09
CA ILE A 15 -7.47 5.74 0.65
C ILE A 15 -6.56 5.72 1.87
N LYS A 16 -6.08 6.89 2.30
CA LYS A 16 -5.27 7.04 3.50
C LYS A 16 -6.16 6.96 4.73
N HIS A 17 -5.74 6.16 5.68
CA HIS A 17 -6.37 6.04 6.99
C HIS A 17 -5.43 6.57 8.06
N ILE A 18 -6.00 7.06 9.15
CA ILE A 18 -5.25 7.51 10.32
C ILE A 18 -5.71 6.68 11.49
N ASN A 19 -4.77 6.04 12.20
CA ASN A 19 -5.10 5.26 13.39
C ASN A 19 -5.36 6.16 14.61
N GLU A 20 -5.73 5.57 15.75
CA GLU A 20 -5.98 6.30 16.99
C GLU A 20 -4.75 7.08 17.53
N PHE A 21 -3.56 6.74 17.07
CA PHE A 21 -2.30 7.38 17.43
C PHE A 21 -1.87 8.49 16.44
N GLY A 22 -2.69 8.79 15.43
CA GLY A 22 -2.39 9.81 14.43
C GLY A 22 -1.42 9.35 13.32
N GLN A 23 -1.15 8.04 13.21
CA GLN A 23 -0.25 7.50 12.19
C GLN A 23 -1.02 7.13 10.93
N GLU A 24 -0.42 7.43 9.78
CA GLU A 24 -0.97 7.15 8.46
C GLU A 24 -0.76 5.69 8.07
N PHE A 25 -1.79 5.05 7.53
CA PHE A 25 -1.72 3.68 7.02
C PHE A 25 -2.69 3.46 5.84
N TRP A 26 -2.47 2.38 5.10
CA TRP A 26 -3.24 2.02 3.92
C TRP A 26 -3.63 0.55 3.94
N PHE A 27 -4.88 0.23 3.58
CA PHE A 27 -5.29 -1.15 3.42
C PHE A 27 -4.83 -1.70 2.07
N ALA A 28 -4.24 -2.90 2.10
CA ALA A 28 -3.77 -3.58 0.90
C ALA A 28 -4.89 -3.80 -0.15
N ARG A 29 -6.14 -4.04 0.28
CA ARG A 29 -7.28 -4.21 -0.64
C ARG A 29 -7.64 -2.92 -1.39
N GLU A 30 -7.49 -1.77 -0.76
CA GLU A 30 -7.74 -0.47 -1.40
C GLU A 30 -6.59 -0.12 -2.35
N LEU A 31 -5.34 -0.34 -1.91
CA LEU A 31 -4.15 -0.18 -2.73
C LEU A 31 -4.21 -1.00 -4.02
N GLN A 32 -4.74 -2.23 -3.96
CA GLN A 32 -4.91 -3.06 -5.16
C GLN A 32 -5.70 -2.33 -6.25
N GLY A 33 -6.84 -1.73 -5.90
CA GLY A 33 -7.72 -1.06 -6.86
C GLY A 33 -7.11 0.22 -7.42
N VAL A 34 -6.50 1.00 -6.54
CA VAL A 34 -5.80 2.24 -6.88
C VAL A 34 -4.59 2.02 -7.79
N LEU A 35 -3.86 0.92 -7.59
CA LEU A 35 -2.75 0.49 -8.44
C LEU A 35 -3.19 -0.34 -9.66
N GLU A 36 -4.51 -0.42 -9.90
CA GLU A 36 -5.12 -1.09 -11.06
C GLU A 36 -4.78 -2.59 -11.20
N TYR A 37 -4.52 -3.27 -10.08
CA TYR A 37 -4.33 -4.71 -10.08
C TYR A 37 -5.68 -5.42 -10.18
N ALA A 38 -5.97 -6.00 -11.34
CA ALA A 38 -7.21 -6.74 -11.57
C ALA A 38 -7.37 -8.01 -10.71
N GLN A 39 -6.26 -8.59 -10.21
CA GLN A 39 -6.28 -9.85 -9.45
C GLN A 39 -5.41 -9.73 -8.20
N TRP A 40 -5.96 -10.15 -7.05
CA TRP A 40 -5.25 -10.14 -5.77
C TRP A 40 -3.92 -10.89 -5.82
N ARG A 41 -3.85 -12.04 -6.51
CA ARG A 41 -2.60 -12.84 -6.61
C ARG A 41 -1.42 -12.02 -7.16
N ARG A 42 -1.67 -11.18 -8.18
CA ARG A 42 -0.62 -10.32 -8.76
C ARG A 42 -0.21 -9.20 -7.83
N PHE A 43 -1.15 -8.66 -7.06
CA PHE A 43 -0.87 -7.63 -6.07
C PHE A 43 -0.16 -8.19 -4.83
N HIS A 44 -0.50 -9.41 -4.42
CA HIS A 44 0.15 -10.10 -3.32
C HIS A 44 1.66 -10.25 -3.55
N GLU A 45 2.10 -10.55 -4.77
CA GLU A 45 3.53 -10.57 -5.11
C GLU A 45 4.21 -9.20 -4.91
N ALA A 46 3.50 -8.10 -5.15
CA ALA A 46 4.02 -6.75 -4.89
C ALA A 46 4.18 -6.49 -3.38
N ILE A 47 3.23 -6.97 -2.56
CA ILE A 47 3.32 -6.89 -1.09
C ILE A 47 4.53 -7.67 -0.59
N GLU A 48 4.77 -8.89 -1.07
CA GLU A 48 5.92 -9.70 -0.65
C GLU A 48 7.27 -9.06 -1.02
N ARG A 49 7.33 -8.39 -2.18
CA ARG A 49 8.51 -7.57 -2.55
C ARG A 49 8.67 -6.37 -1.62
N ALA A 50 7.59 -5.71 -1.22
CA ALA A 50 7.63 -4.59 -0.28
C ALA A 50 8.12 -5.03 1.11
N LYS A 51 7.66 -6.18 1.62
CA LYS A 51 8.18 -6.80 2.85
C LYS A 51 9.67 -7.10 2.75
N SER A 52 10.11 -7.67 1.63
CA SER A 52 11.53 -7.96 1.39
C SER A 52 12.38 -6.68 1.37
N ALA A 53 11.89 -5.60 0.75
CA ALA A 53 12.56 -4.30 0.72
C ALA A 53 12.62 -3.65 2.12
N CYS A 54 11.55 -3.79 2.91
CA CYS A 54 11.48 -3.34 4.31
C CYS A 54 12.57 -4.01 5.15
N MET A 55 12.65 -5.35 5.08
CA MET A 55 13.69 -6.14 5.75
C MET A 55 15.11 -5.75 5.30
N ASN A 56 15.32 -5.61 3.99
CA ASN A 56 16.62 -5.19 3.44
C ASN A 56 17.03 -3.78 3.87
N SER A 57 16.06 -2.95 4.26
CA SER A 57 16.30 -1.59 4.78
C SER A 57 16.56 -1.57 6.30
N GLY A 58 16.61 -2.75 6.94
CA GLY A 58 16.89 -2.90 8.37
C GLY A 58 15.67 -2.76 9.29
N TYR A 59 14.46 -2.79 8.73
CA TYR A 59 13.22 -2.72 9.51
C TYR A 59 12.59 -4.10 9.70
N THR A 60 11.91 -4.27 10.84
CA THR A 60 11.13 -5.46 11.17
C THR A 60 9.81 -5.44 10.40
N VAL A 61 9.50 -6.50 9.64
CA VAL A 61 8.33 -6.51 8.74
C VAL A 61 7.02 -6.42 9.53
N GLU A 62 6.96 -7.05 10.70
CA GLU A 62 5.78 -7.15 11.56
C GLU A 62 5.36 -5.78 12.13
N ASP A 63 6.28 -4.82 12.22
CA ASP A 63 6.00 -3.47 12.70
C ASP A 63 5.31 -2.60 11.63
N HIS A 64 5.44 -2.97 10.35
CA HIS A 64 4.97 -2.19 9.21
C HIS A 64 3.87 -2.88 8.39
N PHE A 65 3.82 -4.21 8.41
CA PHE A 65 2.86 -5.00 7.65
C PHE A 65 2.06 -5.87 8.62
N ALA A 66 0.78 -5.53 8.78
CA ALA A 66 -0.17 -6.41 9.44
C ALA A 66 -0.35 -7.69 8.60
N ASP A 67 -0.32 -8.84 9.27
CA ASP A 67 -0.70 -10.12 8.66
C ASP A 67 -2.23 -10.20 8.48
N VAL A 68 -2.77 -11.40 8.23
CA VAL A 68 -4.21 -11.62 8.11
C VAL A 68 -4.93 -11.28 9.43
N GLY A 69 -5.56 -10.10 9.49
CA GLY A 69 -6.53 -9.75 10.52
C GLY A 69 -7.85 -10.50 10.31
N LYS A 70 -8.47 -10.95 11.41
CA LYS A 70 -9.83 -11.52 11.44
C LYS A 70 -10.90 -10.48 11.15
#